data_AF-A0A1P9WRS5-F1
#
_entry.id   AF-A0A1P9WRS5-F1
#
_cell.length_a   1.000
_cell.length_b   1.000
_cell.length_c   1.000
_cell.angle_alpha   90.00
_cell.angle_beta   90.00
_cell.angle_gamma   90.00
#
_symmetry.space_group_name_H-M   'P 1'
#
loop_
_entity.id
_entity.type
_entity.pdbx_description
1 polymer ?
#
loop_
_entity_poly.entity_id
_entity_poly.type
_entity_poly.pdbx_seq_one_letter_code
_entity_poly.pdbx_strand_id
1 'polypeptide(L)'
;MDEQNYVIQNPTEFPSGHSEVGNLDKIRADLLKSSRLEQSLSYDEFAEMVCIDADRLQRIETYQEPLSATEIEIFCYIKQVPLIDFFPLLQKGANSSMGQFVRTHRRARGLSQEALGVAIGVTKQAISKIEMGESYPSHMHLKPLAIVLSVPLTELLARRPH
;
A
#
# COMPACT_ATOMS: atom_id res chain seq x y z
N MET A 1 26.55 32.96 -26.04
CA MET A 1 25.11 32.84 -26.33
C MET A 1 25.00 31.73 -27.33
N ASP A 2 24.60 30.55 -26.89
CA ASP A 2 24.25 29.44 -27.78
C ASP A 2 23.04 28.74 -27.15
N GLU A 3 21.88 28.98 -27.75
CA GLU A 3 20.62 28.34 -27.42
C GLU A 3 20.67 26.89 -27.92
N GLN A 4 20.87 25.93 -27.01
CA GLN A 4 20.65 24.53 -27.32
C GLN A 4 19.15 24.24 -27.33
N ASN A 5 18.66 24.06 -28.54
CA ASN A 5 17.33 23.61 -28.93
C ASN A 5 17.00 22.26 -28.27
N TYR A 6 16.28 22.27 -27.15
CA TYR A 6 15.79 21.07 -26.48
C TYR A 6 14.48 20.62 -27.16
N VAL A 7 14.62 19.75 -28.16
CA VAL A 7 13.48 19.08 -28.78
C VAL A 7 12.85 18.16 -27.73
N ILE A 8 11.69 18.55 -27.20
CA ILE A 8 10.89 17.67 -26.33
C ILE A 8 10.36 16.55 -27.23
N GLN A 9 10.98 15.37 -27.17
CA GLN A 9 10.40 14.16 -27.74
C GLN A 9 9.15 13.78 -26.92
N ASN A 10 8.03 13.58 -27.61
CA ASN A 10 6.75 13.15 -27.04
C ASN A 10 6.93 11.90 -26.17
N PRO A 11 6.49 11.89 -24.90
CA PRO A 11 6.68 10.76 -23.98
C PRO A 11 5.54 9.74 -24.09
N THR A 12 5.11 9.38 -25.31
CA THR A 12 3.98 8.44 -25.52
C THR A 12 4.39 6.98 -25.70
N GLU A 13 5.66 6.62 -25.51
CA GLU A 13 6.09 5.23 -25.55
C GLU A 13 6.83 4.86 -24.26
N PHE A 14 6.08 4.35 -23.27
CA PHE A 14 6.66 3.69 -22.11
C PHE A 14 6.99 2.23 -22.48
N PRO A 15 8.24 1.77 -22.31
CA PRO A 15 8.64 0.44 -22.72
C PRO A 15 8.02 -0.61 -21.79
N SER A 16 7.31 -1.55 -22.40
CA SER A 16 6.72 -2.72 -21.77
C SER A 16 7.79 -3.69 -21.27
N GLY A 17 7.63 -4.15 -20.03
CA GLY A 17 8.23 -5.40 -19.54
C GLY A 17 9.40 -5.21 -18.57
N HIS A 18 9.21 -5.70 -17.34
CA HIS A 18 10.22 -5.89 -16.29
C HIS A 18 10.56 -4.72 -15.35
N SER A 19 9.70 -3.72 -15.22
CA SER A 19 9.79 -2.72 -14.15
C SER A 19 8.75 -3.00 -13.05
N GLU A 20 8.99 -2.52 -11.83
CA GLU A 20 8.04 -2.57 -10.71
C GLU A 20 6.61 -2.12 -11.10
N VAL A 21 6.50 -1.30 -12.16
CA VAL A 21 5.25 -0.85 -12.78
C VAL A 21 4.40 -2.01 -13.31
N GLY A 22 5.00 -3.01 -13.97
CA GLY A 22 4.26 -4.18 -14.46
C GLY A 22 3.70 -5.08 -13.35
N ASN A 23 4.25 -4.99 -12.14
CA ASN A 23 3.67 -5.64 -10.96
C ASN A 23 2.46 -4.86 -10.43
N LEU A 24 2.50 -3.52 -10.49
CA LEU A 24 1.39 -2.66 -10.08
C LEU A 24 0.17 -2.82 -10.99
N ASP A 25 0.36 -2.94 -12.30
CA ASP A 25 -0.75 -3.09 -13.24
C ASP A 25 -1.50 -4.40 -13.00
N LYS A 26 -0.78 -5.47 -12.64
CA LYS A 26 -1.39 -6.74 -12.21
C LYS A 26 -2.21 -6.59 -10.94
N ILE A 27 -1.67 -5.93 -9.92
CA ILE A 27 -2.39 -5.71 -8.65
C ILE A 27 -3.68 -4.90 -8.88
N ARG A 28 -3.62 -3.87 -9.73
CA ARG A 28 -4.80 -3.05 -10.07
C ARG A 28 -5.85 -3.86 -10.84
N ALA A 29 -5.42 -4.69 -11.79
CA ALA A 29 -6.30 -5.59 -12.52
C ALA A 29 -6.95 -6.63 -11.57
N ASP A 30 -6.19 -7.18 -10.62
CA ASP A 30 -6.70 -8.13 -9.62
C ASP A 30 -7.71 -7.47 -8.68
N LEU A 31 -7.49 -6.22 -8.28
CA LEU A 31 -8.43 -5.45 -7.46
C LEU A 31 -9.74 -5.19 -8.22
N LEU A 32 -9.64 -4.81 -9.50
CA LEU A 32 -10.79 -4.61 -10.37
C LEU A 32 -11.61 -5.90 -10.50
N LYS A 33 -10.93 -7.01 -10.80
CA LYS A 33 -11.51 -8.35 -10.92
C LYS A 33 -12.17 -8.82 -9.63
N SER A 34 -11.51 -8.64 -8.49
CA SER A 34 -12.04 -9.04 -7.18
C SER A 34 -13.32 -8.27 -6.88
N SER A 35 -13.35 -6.96 -7.11
CA SER A 35 -14.55 -6.14 -6.94
C SER A 35 -15.73 -6.60 -7.81
N ARG A 36 -15.46 -7.03 -9.05
CA ARG A 36 -16.49 -7.58 -9.94
C ARG A 36 -17.04 -8.91 -9.42
N LEU A 37 -16.16 -9.83 -9.04
CA LEU A 37 -16.53 -11.17 -8.60
C LEU A 37 -17.24 -11.18 -7.24
N GLU A 38 -16.86 -10.31 -6.30
CA GLU A 38 -17.53 -10.15 -5.00
C GLU A 38 -19.00 -9.73 -5.15
N GLN A 39 -19.32 -8.98 -6.20
CA GLN A 39 -20.68 -8.55 -6.52
C GLN A 39 -21.39 -9.52 -7.49
N SER A 40 -20.72 -10.63 -7.87
CA SER A 40 -21.21 -11.61 -8.84
C SER A 40 -21.62 -11.00 -10.18
N LEU A 41 -20.97 -9.91 -10.60
CA LEU A 41 -21.31 -9.19 -11.83
C LEU A 41 -20.64 -9.83 -13.05
N SER A 42 -21.39 -9.90 -14.15
CA SER A 42 -20.86 -10.20 -15.47
C SER A 42 -19.92 -9.09 -15.96
N TYR A 43 -19.19 -9.35 -17.05
CA TYR A 43 -18.37 -8.30 -17.67
C TYR A 43 -19.22 -7.11 -18.12
N ASP A 44 -20.38 -7.35 -18.74
CA ASP A 44 -21.26 -6.28 -19.24
C ASP A 44 -21.81 -5.40 -18.12
N GLU A 45 -22.34 -6.01 -17.05
CA GLU A 45 -22.91 -5.25 -15.92
C GLU A 45 -21.84 -4.41 -15.20
N PHE A 46 -20.62 -4.94 -15.09
CA PHE A 46 -19.52 -4.22 -14.47
C PHE A 46 -18.95 -3.13 -15.36
N ALA A 47 -18.79 -3.42 -16.66
CA ALA A 47 -18.36 -2.51 -17.72
C ALA A 47 -19.23 -1.25 -17.77
N GLU A 48 -20.57 -1.42 -17.77
CA GLU A 48 -21.53 -0.32 -17.71
C GLU A 48 -21.32 0.53 -16.45
N MET A 49 -21.14 -0.12 -15.31
CA MET A 49 -20.97 0.56 -14.03
C MET A 49 -19.69 1.40 -13.98
N VAL A 50 -18.60 0.95 -14.59
CA VAL A 50 -17.29 1.65 -14.55
C VAL A 50 -17.00 2.46 -15.82
N CYS A 51 -17.94 2.49 -16.77
CA CYS A 51 -17.84 3.16 -18.07
C CYS A 51 -16.63 2.69 -18.90
N ILE A 52 -16.36 1.38 -18.91
CA ILE A 52 -15.33 0.74 -19.72
C ILE A 52 -15.99 -0.28 -20.65
N ASP A 53 -15.51 -0.44 -21.87
CA ASP A 53 -15.94 -1.50 -22.78
C ASP A 53 -15.70 -2.91 -22.20
N ALA A 54 -16.63 -3.84 -22.39
CA ALA A 54 -16.57 -5.19 -21.79
C ALA A 54 -15.38 -6.01 -22.30
N ASP A 55 -15.08 -5.95 -23.61
CA ASP A 55 -13.92 -6.63 -24.17
C ASP A 55 -12.62 -6.05 -23.61
N ARG A 56 -12.57 -4.73 -23.43
CA ARG A 56 -11.43 -4.06 -22.81
C ARG A 56 -11.28 -4.41 -21.33
N LEU A 57 -12.38 -4.47 -20.58
CA LEU A 57 -12.38 -4.94 -19.19
C LEU A 57 -11.79 -6.35 -19.07
N GLN A 58 -12.13 -7.26 -19.99
CA GLN A 58 -11.54 -8.60 -20.03
C GLN A 58 -10.02 -8.56 -20.30
N ARG A 59 -9.56 -7.71 -21.23
CA ARG A 59 -8.12 -7.53 -21.51
C ARG A 59 -7.36 -6.97 -20.31
N ILE A 60 -7.99 -6.08 -19.54
CA ILE A 60 -7.44 -5.56 -18.28
C ILE A 60 -7.31 -6.68 -17.26
N GLU A 61 -8.38 -7.43 -16.99
CA GLU A 61 -8.37 -8.53 -16.01
C GLU A 61 -7.47 -9.72 -16.39
N THR A 62 -7.06 -9.81 -17.66
CA THR A 62 -6.12 -10.81 -18.18
C THR A 62 -4.71 -10.25 -18.39
N TYR A 63 -4.46 -9.04 -17.89
CA TYR A 63 -3.16 -8.35 -17.89
C TYR A 63 -2.60 -8.04 -19.29
N GLN A 64 -3.48 -7.94 -20.28
CA GLN A 64 -3.12 -7.55 -21.66
C GLN A 64 -3.09 -6.02 -21.82
N GLU A 65 -3.86 -5.29 -21.02
CA GLU A 65 -3.89 -3.83 -20.98
C GLU A 65 -3.88 -3.29 -19.54
N PRO A 66 -3.23 -2.15 -19.25
CA PRO A 66 -3.31 -1.49 -17.96
C PRO A 66 -4.57 -0.62 -17.83
N LEU A 67 -5.00 -0.36 -16.59
CA LEU A 67 -5.96 0.72 -16.30
C LEU A 67 -5.26 2.09 -16.42
N SER A 68 -5.94 3.06 -17.03
CA SER A 68 -5.52 4.46 -16.98
C SER A 68 -5.81 5.09 -15.61
N ALA A 69 -5.13 6.19 -15.28
CA ALA A 69 -5.37 6.93 -14.05
C ALA A 69 -6.82 7.41 -13.93
N THR A 70 -7.41 7.90 -15.04
CA THR A 70 -8.80 8.36 -15.07
C THR A 70 -9.79 7.22 -14.79
N GLU A 71 -9.54 6.02 -15.29
CA GLU A 71 -10.39 4.85 -15.02
C GLU A 71 -10.28 4.40 -13.57
N ILE A 72 -9.08 4.46 -12.99
CA ILE A 72 -8.87 4.20 -11.56
C ILE A 72 -9.65 5.21 -10.72
N GLU A 73 -9.59 6.51 -11.08
CA GLU A 73 -10.34 7.56 -10.37
C GLU A 73 -11.85 7.37 -10.48
N ILE A 74 -12.37 7.14 -11.68
CA ILE A 74 -13.80 6.86 -11.92
C ILE A 74 -14.24 5.63 -11.13
N PHE A 75 -13.46 4.54 -11.18
CA PHE A 75 -13.74 3.33 -10.43
C PHE A 75 -13.82 3.60 -8.92
N CYS A 76 -12.82 4.27 -8.36
CA CYS A 76 -12.76 4.60 -6.93
C CYS A 76 -13.96 5.45 -6.51
N TYR A 77 -14.33 6.44 -7.32
CA TYR A 77 -15.49 7.29 -7.08
C TYR A 77 -16.80 6.50 -7.12
N ILE A 78 -17.03 5.70 -8.16
CA ILE A 78 -18.29 4.95 -8.33
C ILE A 78 -18.43 3.86 -7.27
N LYS A 79 -17.36 3.12 -6.97
CA LYS A 79 -17.38 2.03 -6.01
C LYS A 79 -17.19 2.48 -4.56
N GLN A 80 -16.94 3.77 -4.32
CA GLN A 80 -16.60 4.31 -3.00
C GLN A 80 -15.39 3.57 -2.37
N VAL A 81 -14.44 3.18 -3.22
CA VAL A 81 -13.20 2.52 -2.81
C VAL A 81 -12.12 3.59 -2.63
N PRO A 82 -11.37 3.59 -1.52
CA PRO A 82 -10.26 4.52 -1.32
C PRO A 82 -9.23 4.42 -2.45
N LEU A 83 -8.87 5.56 -3.05
CA LEU A 83 -7.86 5.63 -4.13
C LEU A 83 -6.54 4.94 -3.74
N ILE A 84 -6.19 4.98 -2.45
CA ILE A 84 -4.97 4.36 -1.90
C ILE A 84 -4.89 2.85 -2.16
N ASP A 85 -6.01 2.16 -2.31
CA ASP A 85 -6.05 0.72 -2.54
C ASP A 85 -5.52 0.32 -3.92
N PHE A 86 -5.57 1.25 -4.90
CA PHE A 86 -4.99 1.07 -6.24
C PHE A 86 -3.50 1.45 -6.34
N PHE A 87 -2.92 1.97 -5.24
CA PHE A 87 -1.52 2.36 -5.15
C PHE A 87 -0.84 1.65 -3.95
N PRO A 88 -0.64 0.33 -4.01
CA PRO A 88 -0.13 -0.47 -2.89
C PRO A 88 1.27 -0.05 -2.44
N LEU A 89 2.07 0.60 -3.29
CA LEU A 89 3.35 1.19 -2.86
C LEU A 89 3.17 2.34 -1.86
N LEU A 90 2.04 3.06 -1.92
CA LEU A 90 1.64 4.04 -0.91
C LEU A 90 1.08 3.36 0.34
N GLN A 91 0.48 2.16 0.21
CA GLN A 91 0.07 1.34 1.36
C GLN A 91 1.25 0.72 2.14
N LYS A 92 2.49 0.76 1.62
CA LYS A 92 3.67 0.18 2.28
C LYS A 92 3.98 0.80 3.66
N GLY A 93 3.29 1.88 4.05
CA GLY A 93 3.22 2.42 5.42
C GLY A 93 1.97 2.04 6.24
N ALA A 94 0.87 1.64 5.60
CA ALA A 94 -0.43 1.39 6.24
C ALA A 94 -0.60 -0.04 6.80
N ASN A 95 -0.05 -1.06 6.12
CA ASN A 95 -0.25 -2.49 6.50
C ASN A 95 1.05 -3.22 6.90
N SER A 96 2.08 -2.51 7.36
CA SER A 96 3.27 -3.16 7.91
C SER A 96 2.94 -3.89 9.22
N SER A 97 3.47 -5.11 9.44
CA SER A 97 3.31 -5.82 10.71
C SER A 97 3.73 -4.95 11.90
N MET A 98 3.16 -5.21 13.08
CA MET A 98 3.53 -4.51 14.33
C MET A 98 5.06 -4.42 14.51
N GLY A 99 5.77 -5.53 14.28
CA GLY A 99 7.22 -5.58 14.42
C GLY A 99 7.97 -4.68 13.44
N GLN A 100 7.57 -4.69 12.17
CA GLN A 100 8.16 -3.83 11.15
C GLN A 100 7.89 -2.34 11.44
N PHE A 101 6.67 -2.02 11.89
CA PHE A 101 6.28 -0.67 12.26
C PHE A 101 7.14 -0.15 13.42
N VAL A 102 7.25 -0.92 14.51
CA VAL A 102 8.08 -0.59 15.68
C VAL A 102 9.54 -0.39 15.28
N ARG A 103 10.10 -1.31 14.50
CA ARG A 103 11.50 -1.24 14.04
C ARG A 103 11.77 0.01 13.21
N THR A 104 10.84 0.35 12.32
CA THR A 104 10.96 1.51 11.42
C THR A 104 10.94 2.80 12.21
N HIS A 105 9.94 3.00 13.06
CA HIS A 105 9.81 4.22 13.86
C HIS A 105 10.89 4.35 14.95
N ARG A 106 11.40 3.24 15.48
CA ARG A 106 12.55 3.24 16.40
C ARG A 106 13.80 3.73 15.69
N ARG A 107 14.10 3.19 14.50
CA ARG A 107 15.29 3.55 13.72
C ARG A 107 15.24 4.99 13.23
N ALA A 108 14.07 5.48 12.82
CA ALA A 108 13.87 6.87 12.44
C ALA A 108 14.20 7.86 13.59
N ARG A 109 14.15 7.39 14.84
CA ARG A 109 14.51 8.15 16.05
C ARG A 109 15.94 7.92 16.53
N GLY A 110 16.75 7.14 15.81
CA GLY A 110 18.11 6.79 16.22
C GLY A 110 18.18 5.94 17.50
N LEU A 111 17.06 5.34 17.94
CA LEU A 111 17.03 4.54 19.16
C LEU A 111 17.58 3.14 18.91
N SER A 112 18.39 2.61 19.84
CA SER A 112 18.70 1.17 19.88
C SER A 112 17.51 0.38 20.44
N GLN A 113 17.48 -0.94 20.25
CA GLN A 113 16.45 -1.79 20.87
C GLN A 113 16.50 -1.72 22.40
N GLU A 114 17.70 -1.58 22.97
CA GLU A 114 17.90 -1.42 24.40
C GLU A 114 17.38 -0.08 24.90
N ALA A 115 17.67 1.01 24.19
CA ALA A 115 17.16 2.35 24.53
C ALA A 115 15.62 2.40 24.48
N LEU A 116 15.01 1.77 23.47
CA LEU A 116 13.54 1.66 23.41
C LEU A 116 13.00 0.81 24.57
N GLY A 117 13.65 -0.30 24.89
CA GLY A 117 13.27 -1.17 26.00
C GLY A 117 13.25 -0.41 27.32
N VAL A 118 14.34 0.29 27.64
CA VAL A 118 14.43 1.15 28.84
C VAL A 118 13.32 2.20 28.86
N ALA A 119 13.05 2.86 27.73
CA ALA A 119 12.06 3.92 27.64
C ALA A 119 10.62 3.45 27.90
N ILE A 120 10.29 2.18 27.60
CA ILE A 120 8.94 1.63 27.80
C ILE A 120 8.86 0.59 28.93
N GLY A 121 9.95 0.38 29.68
CA GLY A 121 9.98 -0.54 30.83
C GLY A 121 10.05 -2.03 30.46
N VAL A 122 10.65 -2.39 29.33
CA VAL A 122 10.84 -3.79 28.91
C VAL A 122 12.29 -4.11 28.56
N THR A 123 12.63 -5.39 28.45
CA THR A 123 13.98 -5.80 28.06
C THR A 123 14.25 -5.60 26.56
N LYS A 124 15.53 -5.46 26.18
CA LYS A 124 15.96 -5.47 24.78
C LYS A 124 15.44 -6.72 24.04
N GLN A 125 15.45 -7.88 24.69
CA GLN A 125 14.94 -9.13 24.13
C GLN A 125 13.44 -9.06 23.82
N ALA A 126 12.64 -8.42 24.69
CA ALA A 126 11.22 -8.19 24.42
C ALA A 126 11.01 -7.30 23.19
N ILE A 127 11.80 -6.23 23.04
CA ILE A 127 11.77 -5.40 21.82
C ILE A 127 12.15 -6.23 20.59
N SER A 128 13.19 -7.08 20.68
CA SER A 128 13.57 -7.94 19.56
C SER A 128 12.43 -8.88 19.15
N LYS A 129 11.77 -9.54 20.10
CA LYS A 129 10.63 -10.42 19.81
C LYS A 129 9.46 -9.67 19.17
N ILE A 130 9.17 -8.45 19.63
CA ILE A 130 8.17 -7.57 19.00
C ILE A 130 8.57 -7.26 17.56
N GLU A 131 9.81 -6.80 17.32
CA GLU A 131 10.30 -6.43 15.99
C GLU A 131 10.35 -7.60 14.99
N MET A 132 10.50 -8.83 15.49
CA MET A 132 10.45 -10.07 14.70
C MET A 132 9.04 -10.60 14.51
N GLY A 133 8.03 -10.01 15.16
CA GLY A 133 6.64 -10.49 15.13
C GLY A 133 6.38 -11.73 15.99
N GLU A 134 7.33 -12.15 16.83
CA GLU A 134 7.19 -13.31 17.72
C GLU A 134 6.32 -13.01 18.95
N SER A 135 6.14 -11.73 19.30
CA SER A 135 5.32 -11.32 20.43
C SER A 135 4.64 -9.98 20.16
N TYR A 136 3.47 -9.78 20.77
CA TYR A 136 2.76 -8.52 20.71
C TYR A 136 3.01 -7.66 21.97
N PRO A 137 3.16 -6.32 21.87
CA PRO A 137 3.28 -5.46 23.05
C PRO A 137 2.06 -5.61 23.96
N SER A 138 2.27 -5.78 25.27
CA SER A 138 1.14 -5.82 26.20
C SER A 138 0.42 -4.46 26.26
N HIS A 139 -0.84 -4.47 26.71
CA HIS A 139 -1.66 -3.26 26.82
C HIS A 139 -1.00 -2.14 27.63
N MET A 140 -0.23 -2.50 28.67
CA MET A 140 0.53 -1.56 29.50
C MET A 140 1.62 -0.82 28.73
N HIS A 141 2.21 -1.46 27.72
CA HIS A 141 3.33 -0.90 26.95
C HIS A 141 2.90 -0.21 25.66
N LEU A 142 1.66 -0.40 25.17
CA LEU A 142 1.18 0.21 23.92
C LEU A 142 1.20 1.75 23.96
N LYS A 143 0.70 2.35 25.04
CA LYS A 143 0.68 3.82 25.16
C LYS A 143 2.09 4.41 25.32
N PRO A 144 2.97 3.90 26.19
CA PRO A 144 4.38 4.29 26.23
C PRO A 144 5.08 4.14 24.88
N LEU A 145 4.85 3.02 24.19
CA LEU A 145 5.43 2.74 22.88
C LEU A 145 4.97 3.78 21.84
N ALA A 146 3.68 4.13 21.81
CA ALA A 146 3.15 5.17 20.92
C ALA A 146 3.81 6.53 21.17
N ILE A 147 4.01 6.90 22.44
CA ILE A 147 4.64 8.17 22.83
C ILE A 147 6.11 8.20 22.39
N VAL A 148 6.90 7.18 22.75
CA VAL A 148 8.33 7.12 22.40
C VAL A 148 8.53 7.06 20.89
N LEU A 149 7.68 6.33 20.19
CA LEU A 149 7.68 6.24 18.73
C LEU A 149 6.90 7.37 18.06
N SER A 150 6.47 8.41 18.79
CA SER A 150 5.67 9.57 18.34
C SER A 150 4.74 9.24 17.17
N VAL A 151 3.87 8.25 17.40
CA VAL A 151 2.81 7.82 16.49
C VAL A 151 1.49 7.81 17.25
N PRO A 152 0.35 7.94 16.55
CA PRO A 152 -0.96 7.72 17.17
C PRO A 152 -1.06 6.29 17.75
N LEU A 153 -1.68 6.15 18.91
CA LEU A 153 -1.96 4.83 19.50
C LEU A 153 -2.81 3.95 18.56
N THR A 154 -3.68 4.58 17.77
CA THR A 154 -4.53 3.91 16.77
C THR A 154 -3.70 3.16 15.71
N GLU A 155 -2.54 3.68 15.31
CA GLU A 155 -1.64 2.98 14.38
C GLU A 155 -1.12 1.67 14.98
N LEU A 156 -0.78 1.66 16.27
CA LEU A 156 -0.37 0.43 16.94
C LEU A 156 -1.54 -0.56 17.04
N LEU A 157 -2.74 -0.08 17.41
CA LEU A 157 -3.92 -0.93 17.58
C LEU A 157 -4.42 -1.55 16.27
N ALA A 158 -4.30 -0.82 15.14
CA ALA A 158 -4.66 -1.32 13.82
C ALA A 158 -3.78 -2.49 13.36
N ARG A 159 -2.63 -2.72 14.00
CA ARG A 159 -1.65 -3.77 13.66
C ARG A 159 -1.69 -4.96 14.61
N ARG A 160 -2.81 -5.17 15.30
CA ARG A 160 -3.03 -6.33 16.16
C ARG A 160 -3.16 -7.59 15.29
N PRO A 161 -2.38 -8.65 15.55
CA PRO A 161 -2.55 -9.92 14.83
C PRO A 161 -3.95 -10.49 15.12
N HIS A 162 -4.61 -11.00 14.07
CA HIS A 162 -5.88 -11.72 14.15
C HIS A 162 -5.68 -13.14 14.69
#